data_AF-A0A533XB56-F1
#
_entry.id   AF-A0A533XB56-F1
#
_cell.length_a   1.000
_cell.length_b   1.000
_cell.length_c   1.000
_cell.angle_alpha   90.00
_cell.angle_beta   90.00
_cell.angle_gamma   90.00
#
_symmetry.space_group_name_H-M   'P 1'
#
loop_
_entity.id
_entity.type
_entity.pdbx_description
1 polymer ?
#
loop_
_entity_poly.entity_id
_entity_poly.type
_entity_poly.pdbx_seq_one_letter_code
_entity_poly.pdbx_strand_id
1 'polypeptide(L)'
;LSEVTNRRAKILISQIAKRVSRAFGAKCEVSIVDSNPVTRNDPSVTRKVSRILKTIPGTRTVEISPVLAAEDFSRYLQKVPGTYYFLGTHNKSKGSVYPNHSPRFKVDEGVLKYGSLSLALLALEFGRQ
;
A
#
# COMPACT_ATOMS: atom_id res chain seq x y z
N LEU A 1 -6.24 6.85 -4.35
CA LEU A 1 -5.36 8.01 -4.63
C LEU A 1 -4.48 7.69 -5.83
N SER A 2 -4.16 8.66 -6.69
CA SER A 2 -3.38 8.45 -7.91
C SER A 2 -2.21 9.43 -8.01
N GLU A 3 -1.21 9.10 -8.83
CA GLU A 3 -0.10 10.00 -9.16
C GLU A 3 -0.58 11.35 -9.71
N VAL A 4 -1.64 11.33 -10.53
CA VAL A 4 -2.28 12.53 -11.07
C VAL A 4 -2.82 13.41 -9.93
N THR A 5 -3.46 12.80 -8.94
CA THR A 5 -3.99 13.53 -7.77
C THR A 5 -2.84 14.12 -6.94
N ASN A 6 -1.79 13.34 -6.71
CA ASN A 6 -0.61 13.77 -5.96
C ASN A 6 0.07 14.98 -6.63
N ARG A 7 0.31 14.92 -7.95
CA ARG A 7 0.87 16.03 -8.72
C ARG A 7 -0.02 17.27 -8.70
N ARG A 8 -1.34 17.09 -8.89
CA ARG A 8 -2.30 18.19 -8.86
C ARG A 8 -2.30 18.90 -7.50
N ALA A 9 -2.25 18.15 -6.41
CA ALA A 9 -2.19 18.73 -5.06
C ALA A 9 -0.95 19.62 -4.89
N LYS A 10 0.24 19.14 -5.29
CA LYS A 10 1.50 19.91 -5.20
C LYS A 10 1.45 21.20 -6.00
N ILE A 11 0.90 21.15 -7.22
CA ILE A 11 0.69 22.33 -8.07
C ILE A 11 -0.24 23.33 -7.38
N LEU A 12 -1.39 22.87 -6.88
CA LEU A 12 -2.37 23.75 -6.24
C LEU A 12 -1.83 24.38 -4.96
N ILE A 13 -1.13 23.63 -4.11
CA ILE A 13 -0.46 24.14 -2.91
C ILE A 13 0.49 25.28 -3.28
N SER A 14 1.34 25.04 -4.28
CA SER A 14 2.32 26.03 -4.75
C SER A 14 1.66 27.29 -5.31
N GLN A 15 0.58 27.13 -6.08
CA GLN A 15 -0.16 28.24 -6.67
C GLN A 15 -0.86 29.09 -5.61
N ILE A 16 -1.53 28.44 -4.65
CA ILE A 16 -2.27 29.13 -3.58
C ILE A 16 -1.29 29.91 -2.70
N ALA A 17 -0.21 29.27 -2.23
CA ALA A 17 0.77 29.90 -1.36
C ALA A 17 1.39 31.17 -2.01
N LYS A 18 1.77 31.08 -3.28
CA LYS A 18 2.34 32.20 -4.03
C LYS A 18 1.33 33.32 -4.28
N ARG A 19 0.08 32.99 -4.61
CA ARG A 19 -0.98 33.98 -4.87
C ARG A 19 -1.35 34.76 -3.61
N VAL A 20 -1.52 34.05 -2.49
CA VAL A 20 -1.81 34.66 -1.18
C VAL A 20 -0.66 35.60 -0.79
N SER A 21 0.58 35.12 -0.81
CA SER A 21 1.75 35.93 -0.41
C SER A 21 1.89 37.21 -1.23
N ARG A 22 1.70 37.11 -2.55
CA ARG A 22 1.74 38.26 -3.45
C ARG A 22 0.65 39.30 -3.14
N ALA A 23 -0.54 38.87 -2.72
CA ALA A 23 -1.62 39.79 -2.35
C ALA A 23 -1.26 40.69 -1.16
N PHE A 24 -0.29 40.28 -0.34
CA PHE A 24 0.22 41.03 0.81
C PHE A 24 1.62 41.63 0.55
N GLY A 25 2.08 41.69 -0.71
CA GLY A 25 3.40 42.23 -1.05
C GLY A 25 4.59 41.35 -0.62
N ALA A 26 4.35 40.10 -0.21
CA ALA A 26 5.39 39.18 0.22
C ALA A 26 5.86 38.24 -0.91
N LYS A 27 7.10 37.76 -0.80
CA LYS A 27 7.66 36.68 -1.65
C LYS A 27 7.49 35.34 -0.94
N CYS A 28 7.13 34.30 -1.69
CA CYS A 28 6.99 32.94 -1.17
C CYS A 28 7.73 31.94 -2.06
N GLU A 29 8.57 31.12 -1.42
CA GLU A 29 9.21 29.96 -2.00
C GLU A 29 8.54 28.70 -1.44
N VAL A 30 8.28 27.73 -2.30
CA VAL A 30 7.61 26.48 -1.94
C VAL A 30 8.52 25.34 -2.38
N SER A 31 8.99 24.56 -1.40
CA SER A 31 9.75 23.33 -1.62
C SER A 31 8.92 22.14 -1.13
N ILE A 32 8.68 21.17 -2.00
CA ILE A 32 7.96 19.94 -1.67
C ILE A 32 8.89 18.79 -2.03
N VAL A 33 9.28 18.01 -1.02
CA VAL A 33 10.08 16.80 -1.20
C VAL A 33 9.16 15.63 -1.47
N ASP A 34 9.42 14.92 -2.55
CA ASP A 34 8.65 13.73 -2.91
C ASP A 34 8.93 12.58 -1.94
N SER A 35 7.86 11.91 -1.52
CA SER A 35 7.92 10.67 -0.74
C SER A 35 7.81 9.45 -1.67
N ASN A 36 7.35 8.32 -1.14
CA ASN A 36 7.09 7.13 -1.93
C ASN A 36 5.97 7.39 -2.96
N PRO A 37 6.10 6.82 -4.19
CA PRO A 37 5.02 6.85 -5.16
C PRO A 37 3.81 6.06 -4.65
N VAL A 38 2.69 6.18 -5.35
CA VAL A 38 1.49 5.41 -5.05
C VAL A 38 1.77 3.92 -5.24
N THR A 39 1.56 3.12 -4.19
CA THR A 39 1.58 1.65 -4.27
C THR A 39 0.42 1.17 -5.12
N ARG A 40 0.68 0.95 -6.41
CA ARG A 40 -0.32 0.50 -7.38
C ARG A 40 0.04 -0.89 -7.88
N ASN A 41 -0.76 -1.87 -7.48
CA ASN A 41 -0.60 -3.22 -8.00
C ASN A 41 -0.93 -3.29 -9.48
N ASP A 42 -0.19 -4.14 -10.21
CA ASP A 42 -0.52 -4.47 -11.59
C ASP A 42 -1.80 -5.33 -11.63
N PRO A 43 -2.85 -4.93 -12.39
CA PRO A 43 -4.11 -5.67 -12.40
C PRO A 43 -3.99 -7.12 -12.87
N SER A 44 -3.09 -7.43 -13.81
CA SER A 44 -2.91 -8.78 -14.34
C SER A 44 -2.22 -9.69 -13.33
N VAL A 45 -1.13 -9.21 -12.71
CA VAL A 45 -0.41 -9.92 -11.65
C VAL A 45 -1.31 -10.11 -10.44
N THR A 46 -2.09 -9.09 -10.07
CA THR A 46 -3.01 -9.15 -8.93
C THR A 46 -4.08 -10.21 -9.13
N ARG A 47 -4.65 -10.33 -10.33
CA ARG A 47 -5.63 -11.39 -10.64
C ARG A 47 -5.01 -12.78 -10.53
N LYS A 48 -3.79 -12.97 -11.04
CA LYS A 48 -3.07 -14.25 -10.94
C LYS A 48 -2.79 -14.60 -9.48
N VAL A 49 -2.23 -13.67 -8.71
CA VAL A 49 -1.97 -13.81 -7.26
C VAL A 49 -3.26 -14.14 -6.53
N SER A 50 -4.34 -13.39 -6.73
CA SER A 50 -5.64 -13.62 -6.09
C SER A 50 -6.19 -15.02 -6.37
N ARG A 51 -6.08 -15.51 -7.62
CA ARG A 51 -6.48 -16.88 -7.99
C ARG A 51 -5.68 -17.93 -7.23
N ILE A 52 -4.36 -17.75 -7.12
CA ILE A 52 -3.47 -18.68 -6.40
C ILE A 52 -3.79 -18.65 -4.90
N LEU A 53 -3.90 -17.48 -4.29
CA LEU A 53 -4.17 -17.38 -2.84
C LEU A 53 -5.53 -17.98 -2.45
N LYS A 54 -6.52 -17.96 -3.35
CA LYS A 54 -7.83 -18.59 -3.11
C LYS A 54 -7.78 -20.13 -3.00
N THR A 55 -6.68 -20.78 -3.39
CA THR A 55 -6.55 -22.24 -3.25
C THR A 55 -6.09 -22.67 -1.86
N ILE A 56 -5.62 -21.72 -1.02
CA ILE A 56 -5.11 -22.03 0.32
C ILE A 56 -6.29 -22.34 1.27
N PRO A 57 -6.42 -23.58 1.76
CA PRO A 57 -7.54 -23.97 2.62
C PRO A 57 -7.56 -23.20 3.95
N GLY A 58 -8.76 -22.87 4.42
CA GLY A 58 -8.94 -22.16 5.70
C GLY A 58 -8.61 -20.67 5.64
N THR A 59 -8.42 -20.10 4.45
CA THR A 59 -8.18 -18.66 4.26
C THR A 59 -9.26 -18.03 3.39
N ARG A 60 -9.33 -16.70 3.40
CA ARG A 60 -10.19 -15.93 2.51
C ARG A 60 -9.39 -14.82 1.85
N THR A 61 -9.41 -14.78 0.52
CA THR A 61 -8.80 -13.71 -0.27
C THR A 61 -9.88 -12.76 -0.76
N VAL A 62 -9.77 -11.49 -0.36
CA VAL A 62 -10.71 -10.42 -0.74
C VAL A 62 -9.97 -9.23 -1.31
N GLU A 63 -10.61 -8.53 -2.23
CA GLU A 63 -10.16 -7.21 -2.64
C GLU A 63 -10.63 -6.18 -1.61
N ILE A 64 -9.76 -5.23 -1.28
CA ILE A 64 -10.06 -4.17 -0.31
C ILE A 64 -9.99 -2.82 -0.98
N SER A 65 -10.67 -1.83 -0.41
CA SER A 65 -10.49 -0.43 -0.80
C SER A 65 -9.04 0.02 -0.55
N PRO A 66 -8.53 0.97 -1.36
CA PRO A 66 -7.22 1.55 -1.12
C PRO A 66 -7.10 2.12 0.30
N VAL A 67 -5.95 1.88 0.94
CA VAL A 67 -5.63 2.43 2.26
C VAL A 67 -4.79 3.70 2.14
N LEU A 68 -4.76 4.50 3.21
CA LEU A 68 -3.97 5.74 3.26
C LEU A 68 -2.49 5.52 3.63
N ALA A 69 -2.11 4.29 3.97
CA ALA A 69 -0.72 3.96 4.30
C ALA A 69 0.19 4.12 3.06
N ALA A 70 1.32 4.81 3.25
CA ALA A 70 2.39 4.86 2.27
C ALA A 70 3.32 3.65 2.46
N GLU A 71 3.80 3.07 1.37
CA GLU A 71 4.63 1.86 1.38
C GLU A 71 5.74 2.00 0.33
N ASP A 72 6.99 1.71 0.69
CA ASP A 72 8.14 1.88 -0.18
C ASP A 72 8.26 0.77 -1.24
N PHE A 73 7.52 -0.32 -1.06
CA PHE A 73 7.35 -1.37 -2.08
C PHE A 73 6.84 -0.81 -3.41
N SER A 74 6.15 0.33 -3.37
CA SER A 74 5.79 1.14 -4.54
C SER A 74 6.96 1.38 -5.49
N ARG A 75 8.19 1.50 -5.00
CA ARG A 75 9.41 1.69 -5.81
C ARG A 75 9.76 0.46 -6.67
N TYR A 76 9.49 -0.75 -6.18
CA TYR A 76 9.62 -1.96 -7.00
C TYR A 76 8.53 -1.99 -8.08
N LEU A 77 7.30 -1.62 -7.73
CA LEU A 77 6.16 -1.59 -8.65
C LEU A 77 6.29 -0.54 -9.77
N GLN A 78 7.19 0.44 -9.64
CA GLN A 78 7.55 1.34 -10.75
C GLN A 78 8.44 0.67 -11.81
N LYS A 79 9.14 -0.41 -11.45
CA LYS A 79 10.13 -1.06 -12.33
C LYS A 79 9.61 -2.34 -12.96
N VAL A 80 8.78 -3.09 -12.22
CA VAL A 80 8.27 -4.39 -12.66
C VAL A 80 6.80 -4.55 -12.28
N PRO A 81 5.99 -5.24 -13.11
CA PRO A 81 4.65 -5.62 -12.73
C PRO A 81 4.67 -6.46 -11.45
N GLY A 82 3.87 -6.09 -10.45
CA GLY A 82 3.89 -6.75 -9.16
C GLY A 82 2.60 -6.57 -8.39
N THR A 83 2.53 -7.22 -7.23
CA THR A 83 1.36 -7.15 -6.33
C THR A 83 1.83 -7.14 -4.89
N TYR A 84 1.38 -6.14 -4.15
CA TYR A 84 1.46 -6.06 -2.70
C TYR A 84 0.08 -6.41 -2.11
N TYR A 85 0.05 -7.25 -1.08
CA TYR A 85 -1.18 -7.67 -0.43
C TYR A 85 -1.00 -7.74 1.09
N PHE A 86 -2.11 -7.61 1.82
CA PHE A 86 -2.11 -7.72 3.28
C PHE A 86 -2.39 -9.16 3.72
N LEU A 87 -1.66 -9.61 4.74
CA LEU A 87 -2.05 -10.77 5.55
C LEU A 87 -2.99 -10.27 6.66
N GLY A 88 -4.21 -10.83 6.74
CA GLY A 88 -5.16 -10.47 7.78
C GLY A 88 -4.72 -10.98 9.15
N THR A 89 -4.43 -10.08 10.08
CA THR A 89 -3.97 -10.40 11.45
C THR A 89 -4.97 -10.02 12.54
N HIS A 90 -6.10 -9.41 12.17
CA HIS A 90 -7.11 -8.96 13.12
C HIS A 90 -7.81 -10.14 13.79
N ASN A 91 -7.75 -10.21 15.12
CA ASN A 91 -8.39 -11.24 15.92
C ASN A 91 -8.83 -10.71 17.29
N LYS A 92 -10.15 -10.58 17.48
CA LYS A 92 -10.75 -10.11 18.73
C LYS A 92 -10.51 -11.04 19.91
N SER A 93 -10.57 -12.35 19.73
CA SER A 93 -10.40 -13.31 20.85
C SER A 93 -8.97 -13.33 21.38
N LYS A 94 -7.98 -12.91 20.58
CA LYS A 94 -6.57 -12.81 20.96
C LYS A 94 -6.08 -11.39 21.29
N GLY A 95 -6.98 -10.40 21.23
CA GLY A 95 -6.67 -8.99 21.44
C GLY A 95 -5.85 -8.33 20.32
N SER A 96 -5.68 -8.98 19.16
CA SER A 96 -5.00 -8.45 17.98
C SER A 96 -5.95 -7.53 17.22
N VAL A 97 -6.21 -6.35 17.77
CA VAL A 97 -7.24 -5.43 17.26
C VAL A 97 -6.73 -4.01 16.97
N TYR A 98 -5.53 -3.68 17.46
CA TYR A 98 -4.93 -2.37 17.30
C TYR A 98 -4.14 -2.30 15.98
N PRO A 99 -4.18 -1.16 15.27
CA PRO A 99 -3.50 -1.01 13.99
C PRO A 99 -1.98 -0.92 14.17
N ASN A 100 -1.26 -1.05 13.05
CA ASN A 100 0.17 -0.72 12.96
C ASN A 100 0.43 0.67 13.56
N HIS A 101 1.59 0.87 14.17
CA HIS A 101 2.02 2.08 14.90
C HIS A 101 1.31 2.38 16.24
N SER A 102 0.37 1.55 16.69
CA SER A 102 -0.16 1.66 18.05
C SER A 102 0.84 1.09 19.09
N PRO A 103 1.01 1.70 20.28
CA PRO A 103 1.77 1.08 21.38
C PRO A 103 1.10 -0.19 21.91
N ARG A 104 -0.17 -0.43 21.55
CA ARG A 104 -0.92 -1.66 21.87
C ARG A 104 -0.94 -2.66 20.72
N PHE A 105 -0.16 -2.39 19.67
CA PHE A 105 -0.07 -3.29 18.52
C PHE A 105 0.37 -4.67 18.97
N LYS A 106 -0.36 -5.68 18.49
CA LYS A 106 -0.10 -7.10 18.71
C LYS A 106 -0.59 -7.83 17.47
N VAL A 107 0.09 -8.91 17.11
CA VAL A 107 -0.26 -9.78 15.98
C VAL A 107 -0.85 -11.11 16.46
N ASP A 108 -1.80 -11.67 15.70
CA ASP A 108 -2.16 -13.09 15.83
C ASP A 108 -1.11 -13.95 15.13
N GLU A 109 -0.18 -14.53 15.88
CA GLU A 109 0.88 -15.38 15.31
C GLU A 109 0.34 -16.63 14.62
N GLY A 110 -0.90 -17.05 14.93
CA GLY A 110 -1.56 -18.19 14.30
C GLY A 110 -1.76 -18.02 12.80
N VAL A 111 -1.71 -16.78 12.28
CA VAL A 111 -1.82 -16.51 10.84
C VAL A 111 -0.48 -16.50 10.10
N LEU A 112 0.66 -16.47 10.81
CA LEU A 112 1.99 -16.36 10.18
C LEU A 112 2.27 -17.55 9.24
N LYS A 113 1.81 -18.75 9.61
CA LYS A 113 1.90 -19.94 8.75
C LYS A 113 1.25 -19.73 7.38
N TYR A 114 0.16 -18.96 7.30
CA TYR A 114 -0.50 -18.66 6.02
C TYR A 114 0.29 -17.64 5.20
N GLY A 115 0.97 -16.68 5.86
CA GLY A 115 1.89 -15.75 5.18
C GLY A 115 3.10 -16.46 4.59
N SER A 116 3.71 -17.38 5.33
CA SER A 116 4.82 -18.20 4.80
C SER A 116 4.36 -19.09 3.66
N LEU A 117 3.23 -19.79 3.82
CA LEU A 117 2.66 -20.65 2.78
C LEU A 117 2.29 -19.86 1.53
N SER A 118 1.66 -18.68 1.67
CA SER A 118 1.27 -17.86 0.53
C SER A 118 2.47 -17.41 -0.28
N LEU A 119 3.55 -16.95 0.37
CA LEU A 119 4.78 -16.54 -0.32
C LEU A 119 5.47 -17.73 -1.01
N ALA A 120 5.58 -18.87 -0.33
CA ALA A 120 6.18 -20.08 -0.91
C ALA A 120 5.40 -20.58 -2.13
N LEU A 121 4.06 -20.63 -2.03
CA LEU A 121 3.20 -21.04 -3.13
C LEU A 121 3.32 -20.08 -4.32
N LEU A 122 3.31 -18.77 -4.08
CA LEU A 122 3.49 -17.78 -5.14
C LEU A 122 4.87 -17.94 -5.82
N ALA A 123 5.94 -18.16 -5.05
CA ALA A 123 7.27 -18.39 -5.63
C ALA A 123 7.29 -19.63 -6.53
N LEU A 124 6.67 -20.74 -6.12
CA LEU A 124 6.58 -21.95 -6.93
C LEU A 124 5.75 -21.75 -8.21
N GLU A 125 4.60 -21.07 -8.12
CA GLU A 125 3.71 -20.84 -9.27
C GLU A 125 4.24 -19.81 -10.28
N PHE A 126 5.13 -18.91 -9.85
CA PHE A 126 5.82 -17.99 -10.75
C PHE A 126 7.16 -18.52 -11.25
N GLY A 127 7.85 -19.37 -10.48
CA GLY A 127 9.12 -19.98 -10.88
C GLY A 127 9.00 -21.18 -11.82
N ARG A 128 7.79 -21.75 -11.97
CA ARG A 128 7.49 -22.82 -12.93
C ARG A 128 7.19 -22.31 -14.36
N GLN A 129 7.35 -21.02 -14.61
CA GLN A 129 7.10 -20.38 -15.91
C GLN A 129 8.35 -20.37 -16.78
#